data_AF-A0A944AGL6-F1
#
_entry.id   AF-A0A944AGL6-F1
#
_cell.length_a   1.000
_cell.length_b   1.000
_cell.length_c   1.000
_cell.angle_alpha   90.00
_cell.angle_beta   90.00
_cell.angle_gamma   90.00
#
_symmetry.space_group_name_H-M   'P 1'
#
loop_
_entity.id
_entity.type
_entity.pdbx_description
1 polymer ?
#
loop_
_entity_poly.entity_id
_entity_poly.type
_entity_poly.pdbx_seq_one_letter_code
_entity_poly.pdbx_strand_id
1 'polypeptide(L)'
;MKNKLLYALAATLLISCGGPAVTQLPQRSFPKVKLPSLIQDSAQAAEYLALHWWDPLTDTTTLYLTDSTHILGVENSSVEQEMSNYTAILSSIKAEEMRKAVSHFCARLEALELRDPADSGYERLSALFERYLYDPNSPVRNEECYLPYCEYFSASALLDEAKRDIYAHQAAMCSLNRLGTPAADFSFCDRRGRSYSLHGIKADCTLLFFSNPGCNACKDIIDRLKEMPGIDAAISEGRLAVLNIYIDEDLAAWLEYMPIYPENWYNGYDPNLVIRSDHLYDVRAIPSLYLLDSQKRVLMKDAPEDKVLEQIYRRLSGEDFSL
;
A
#
# COMPACT_ATOMS: atom_id res chain seq x y z
N MET A 1 -86.74 8.70 33.13
CA MET A 1 -86.40 7.97 31.90
C MET A 1 -85.62 8.88 30.96
N LYS A 2 -84.39 8.47 30.65
CA LYS A 2 -83.59 8.77 29.45
C LYS A 2 -83.03 10.19 29.27
N ASN A 3 -81.78 10.31 29.76
CA ASN A 3 -80.67 11.08 29.19
C ASN A 3 -80.72 11.15 27.65
N LYS A 4 -80.38 12.30 27.09
CA LYS A 4 -79.53 12.39 25.88
C LYS A 4 -78.89 13.78 25.80
N LEU A 5 -77.62 13.78 26.15
CA LEU A 5 -76.62 14.82 25.99
C LEU A 5 -76.24 14.85 24.49
N LEU A 6 -76.44 15.97 23.79
CA LEU A 6 -75.89 16.18 22.45
C LEU A 6 -74.76 17.22 22.57
N TYR A 7 -73.52 16.74 22.46
CA TYR A 7 -72.35 17.57 22.23
C TYR A 7 -72.29 17.95 20.75
N ALA A 8 -72.18 19.25 20.49
CA ALA A 8 -71.76 19.82 19.22
C ALA A 8 -70.35 20.40 19.37
N LEU A 9 -69.64 20.54 18.24
CA LEU A 9 -68.24 21.01 18.04
C LEU A 9 -67.16 19.94 18.29
N ALA A 10 -66.12 19.78 17.47
CA ALA A 10 -65.66 20.52 16.30
C ALA A 10 -64.89 19.55 15.37
N ALA A 11 -65.07 19.70 14.05
CA ALA A 11 -64.24 19.02 13.07
C ALA A 11 -62.91 19.79 12.92
N THR A 12 -61.84 19.26 13.50
CA THR A 12 -60.47 19.72 13.21
C THR A 12 -60.03 19.14 11.87
N LEU A 13 -60.01 19.99 10.83
CA LEU A 13 -59.23 19.76 9.62
C LEU A 13 -57.74 19.77 10.00
N LEU A 14 -57.13 18.58 10.03
CA LEU A 14 -55.67 18.44 10.04
C LEU A 14 -55.15 18.77 8.63
N ILE A 15 -54.74 20.02 8.44
CA ILE A 15 -53.88 20.38 7.30
C ILE A 15 -52.50 19.82 7.62
N SER A 16 -52.19 18.67 7.05
CA SER A 16 -50.82 18.13 7.00
C SER A 16 -50.00 19.06 6.10
N CYS A 17 -49.26 19.97 6.70
CA CYS A 17 -48.19 20.68 6.01
C CYS A 17 -47.07 19.67 5.73
N GLY A 18 -47.08 19.08 4.53
CA GLY A 18 -45.96 18.30 4.03
C GLY A 18 -44.70 19.16 4.01
N GLY A 19 -43.77 18.88 4.91
CA GLY A 19 -42.40 19.36 4.78
C GLY A 19 -41.81 18.88 3.44
N PRO A 20 -40.79 19.57 2.89
CA PRO A 20 -40.17 19.15 1.64
C PRO A 20 -39.75 17.68 1.75
N ALA A 21 -40.16 16.87 0.78
CA ALA A 21 -39.71 15.50 0.69
C ALA A 21 -38.18 15.52 0.60
N VAL A 22 -37.50 15.03 1.66
CA VAL A 22 -36.06 14.78 1.61
C VAL A 22 -35.87 13.74 0.52
N THR A 23 -35.39 14.18 -0.63
CA THR A 23 -35.13 13.27 -1.75
C THR A 23 -33.88 12.49 -1.35
N GLN A 24 -34.06 11.26 -0.85
CA GLN A 24 -32.94 10.38 -0.55
C GLN A 24 -32.16 10.10 -1.83
N LEU A 25 -30.85 10.34 -1.79
CA LEU A 25 -29.97 10.03 -2.91
C LEU A 25 -30.00 8.52 -3.20
N PRO A 26 -29.94 8.11 -4.48
CA PRO A 26 -30.04 6.71 -4.85
C PRO A 26 -28.83 5.88 -4.38
N GLN A 27 -29.07 4.59 -4.19
CA GLN A 27 -28.07 3.55 -3.96
C GLN A 27 -27.99 2.60 -5.17
N ARG A 28 -26.91 1.84 -5.30
CA ARG A 28 -26.66 0.89 -6.39
C ARG A 28 -25.65 -0.18 -6.00
N SER A 29 -25.60 -1.26 -6.77
CA SER A 29 -24.46 -2.19 -6.74
C SER A 29 -23.24 -1.56 -7.44
N PHE A 30 -22.06 -2.13 -7.21
CA PHE A 30 -20.84 -1.67 -7.88
C PHE A 30 -21.00 -1.77 -9.42
N PRO A 31 -20.86 -0.67 -10.15
CA PRO A 31 -21.06 -0.66 -11.59
C PRO A 31 -19.85 -1.27 -12.31
N LYS A 32 -20.07 -2.33 -13.09
CA LYS A 32 -19.00 -3.07 -13.76
C LYS A 32 -18.54 -2.42 -15.06
N VAL A 33 -17.24 -2.44 -15.31
CA VAL A 33 -16.64 -2.10 -16.61
C VAL A 33 -17.02 -3.15 -17.64
N LYS A 34 -17.45 -2.70 -18.82
CA LYS A 34 -17.71 -3.58 -19.97
C LYS A 34 -16.47 -3.64 -20.84
N LEU A 35 -15.88 -4.83 -20.96
CA LEU A 35 -14.75 -5.06 -21.86
C LEU A 35 -15.23 -5.01 -23.32
N PRO A 36 -14.58 -4.23 -24.21
CA PRO A 36 -14.87 -4.24 -25.63
C PRO A 36 -14.63 -5.63 -26.24
N SER A 37 -15.54 -6.10 -27.10
CA SER A 37 -15.45 -7.42 -27.73
C SER A 37 -14.23 -7.61 -28.65
N LEU A 38 -13.57 -6.52 -29.03
CA LEU A 38 -12.33 -6.51 -29.80
C LEU A 38 -11.12 -6.94 -28.98
N ILE A 39 -11.16 -6.81 -27.64
CA ILE A 39 -10.07 -7.22 -26.75
C ILE A 39 -10.26 -8.69 -26.42
N GLN A 40 -9.41 -9.54 -27.01
CA GLN A 40 -9.40 -10.99 -26.77
C GLN A 40 -8.19 -11.44 -25.96
N ASP A 41 -7.12 -10.64 -25.97
CA ASP A 41 -5.89 -10.92 -25.23
C ASP A 41 -6.05 -10.56 -23.75
N SER A 42 -5.59 -11.45 -22.86
CA SER A 42 -5.77 -11.28 -21.43
C SER A 42 -4.92 -10.14 -20.84
N ALA A 43 -3.74 -9.87 -21.42
CA ALA A 43 -2.90 -8.77 -20.97
C ALA A 43 -3.53 -7.42 -21.38
N GLN A 44 -4.00 -7.30 -22.62
CA GLN A 44 -4.75 -6.13 -23.08
C GLN A 44 -6.05 -5.93 -22.29
N ALA A 45 -6.72 -7.02 -21.88
CA ALA A 45 -7.89 -6.94 -21.03
C ALA A 45 -7.55 -6.39 -19.64
N ALA A 46 -6.46 -6.83 -19.02
CA ALA A 46 -5.98 -6.31 -17.75
C ALA A 46 -5.59 -4.83 -17.84
N GLU A 47 -4.86 -4.43 -18.89
CA GLU A 47 -4.49 -3.03 -19.16
C GLU A 47 -5.74 -2.14 -19.32
N TYR A 48 -6.74 -2.59 -20.10
CA TYR A 48 -8.01 -1.87 -20.26
C TYR A 48 -8.81 -1.77 -18.96
N LEU A 49 -8.94 -2.88 -18.23
CA LEU A 49 -9.64 -2.91 -16.95
C LEU A 49 -8.99 -1.98 -15.95
N ALA A 50 -7.65 -1.96 -15.86
CA ALA A 50 -6.93 -1.04 -14.98
C ALA A 50 -7.24 0.43 -15.29
N LEU A 51 -7.26 0.79 -16.58
CA LEU A 51 -7.52 2.17 -16.99
C LEU A 51 -8.96 2.60 -16.68
N HIS A 52 -9.94 1.72 -16.91
CA HIS A 52 -11.36 2.08 -16.84
C HIS A 52 -12.08 1.63 -15.56
N TRP A 53 -11.38 0.99 -14.62
CA TRP A 53 -11.96 0.32 -13.44
C TRP A 53 -12.98 1.18 -12.70
N TRP A 54 -12.60 2.43 -12.46
CA TRP A 54 -13.35 3.37 -11.63
C TRP A 54 -14.27 4.29 -12.42
N ASP A 55 -14.26 4.26 -13.76
CA ASP A 55 -15.04 5.16 -14.60
C ASP A 55 -16.54 5.11 -14.28
N PRO A 56 -17.19 3.92 -14.19
CA PRO A 56 -18.62 3.85 -13.95
C PRO A 56 -19.01 4.26 -12.52
N LEU A 57 -18.12 4.04 -11.55
CA LEU A 57 -18.35 4.44 -10.16
C LEU A 57 -18.25 5.97 -10.03
N THR A 58 -17.23 6.55 -10.64
CA THR A 58 -16.88 7.98 -10.53
C THR A 58 -17.59 8.87 -11.56
N ASP A 59 -18.54 8.33 -12.32
CA ASP A 59 -19.34 9.10 -13.28
C ASP A 59 -20.09 10.25 -12.56
N THR A 60 -19.91 11.49 -13.04
CA THR A 60 -20.41 12.70 -12.37
C THR A 60 -21.80 13.13 -12.86
N THR A 61 -22.45 12.33 -13.73
CA THR A 61 -23.75 12.67 -14.30
C THR A 61 -24.89 12.52 -13.30
N THR A 62 -24.74 11.61 -12.34
CA THR A 62 -25.76 11.28 -11.33
C THR A 62 -25.17 11.37 -9.94
N LEU A 63 -25.86 12.07 -9.03
CA LEU A 63 -25.51 12.09 -7.62
C LEU A 63 -26.04 10.85 -6.92
N TYR A 64 -25.20 10.22 -6.12
CA TYR A 64 -25.51 9.01 -5.36
C TYR A 64 -25.24 9.22 -3.87
N LEU A 65 -25.80 8.36 -3.02
CA LEU A 65 -25.59 8.43 -1.58
C LEU A 65 -24.12 8.21 -1.21
N THR A 66 -23.52 9.18 -0.53
CA THR A 66 -22.22 9.02 0.15
C THR A 66 -22.41 9.31 1.64
N ASP A 67 -22.20 8.31 2.49
CA ASP A 67 -22.32 8.40 3.95
C ASP A 67 -21.42 7.38 4.65
N SER A 68 -21.60 7.15 5.95
CA SER A 68 -20.78 6.19 6.71
C SER A 68 -20.86 4.74 6.20
N THR A 69 -21.85 4.39 5.38
CA THR A 69 -22.12 3.04 4.87
C THR A 69 -21.94 2.87 3.37
N HIS A 70 -22.03 3.96 2.59
CA HIS A 70 -21.93 3.94 1.13
C HIS A 70 -20.95 4.97 0.59
N ILE A 71 -20.22 4.64 -0.48
CA ILE A 71 -19.43 5.54 -1.31
C ILE A 71 -20.09 5.58 -2.70
N LEU A 72 -20.54 6.75 -3.16
CA LEU A 72 -21.13 6.94 -4.49
C LEU A 72 -22.26 5.91 -4.80
N GLY A 73 -23.09 5.67 -3.79
CA GLY A 73 -24.25 4.79 -3.81
C GLY A 73 -23.94 3.31 -3.58
N VAL A 74 -22.66 2.93 -3.44
CA VAL A 74 -22.22 1.53 -3.30
C VAL A 74 -21.78 1.27 -1.86
N GLU A 75 -22.18 0.14 -1.28
CA GLU A 75 -21.79 -0.26 0.07
C GLU A 75 -20.26 -0.28 0.23
N ASN A 76 -19.74 0.23 1.35
CA ASN A 76 -18.30 0.34 1.59
C ASN A 76 -17.55 -0.98 1.41
N SER A 77 -18.12 -2.08 1.90
CA SER A 77 -17.55 -3.42 1.80
C SER A 77 -17.32 -3.84 0.35
N SER A 78 -18.24 -3.48 -0.55
CA SER A 78 -18.13 -3.74 -1.98
C SER A 78 -17.05 -2.86 -2.63
N VAL A 79 -16.98 -1.57 -2.29
CA VAL A 79 -15.93 -0.68 -2.81
C VAL A 79 -14.54 -1.12 -2.35
N GLU A 80 -14.41 -1.58 -1.11
CA GLU A 80 -13.17 -2.11 -0.53
C GLU A 80 -12.71 -3.39 -1.23
N GLN A 81 -13.64 -4.31 -1.53
CA GLN A 81 -13.32 -5.49 -2.34
C GLN A 81 -12.82 -5.10 -3.74
N GLU A 82 -13.45 -4.12 -4.38
CA GLU A 82 -13.03 -3.67 -5.71
C GLU A 82 -11.71 -2.90 -5.69
N MET A 83 -11.35 -2.21 -4.60
CA MET A 83 -10.01 -1.69 -4.42
C MET A 83 -8.98 -2.81 -4.32
N SER A 84 -9.26 -3.86 -3.55
CA SER A 84 -8.39 -5.03 -3.47
C SER A 84 -8.13 -5.64 -4.86
N ASN A 85 -9.21 -5.87 -5.63
CA ASN A 85 -9.13 -6.37 -7.00
C ASN A 85 -8.31 -5.44 -7.91
N TYR A 86 -8.52 -4.13 -7.78
CA TYR A 86 -7.80 -3.12 -8.54
C TYR A 86 -6.28 -3.16 -8.29
N THR A 87 -5.85 -3.24 -7.02
CA THR A 87 -4.42 -3.33 -6.69
C THR A 87 -3.74 -4.57 -7.26
N ALA A 88 -4.46 -5.70 -7.33
CA ALA A 88 -3.96 -6.92 -7.96
C ALA A 88 -3.75 -6.75 -9.47
N ILE A 89 -4.69 -6.10 -10.16
CA ILE A 89 -4.56 -5.80 -11.59
C ILE A 89 -3.38 -4.86 -11.83
N LEU A 90 -3.26 -3.76 -11.07
CA LEU A 90 -2.16 -2.80 -11.21
C LEU A 90 -0.79 -3.47 -11.06
N SER A 91 -0.69 -4.44 -10.15
CA SER A 91 0.55 -5.20 -9.92
C SER A 91 0.87 -6.23 -11.03
N SER A 92 -0.07 -6.51 -11.94
CA SER A 92 0.07 -7.53 -12.98
C SER A 92 0.39 -6.98 -14.38
N ILE A 93 0.24 -5.66 -14.57
CA ILE A 93 0.39 -5.00 -15.87
C ILE A 93 1.74 -4.28 -15.96
N LYS A 94 2.10 -3.83 -17.17
CA LYS A 94 3.35 -3.09 -17.40
C LYS A 94 3.34 -1.77 -16.63
N ALA A 95 4.53 -1.37 -16.16
CA ALA A 95 4.70 -0.14 -15.38
C ALA A 95 4.15 1.12 -16.09
N GLU A 96 4.29 1.22 -17.41
CA GLU A 96 3.75 2.35 -18.18
C GLU A 96 2.21 2.41 -18.12
N GLU A 97 1.54 1.26 -18.31
CA GLU A 97 0.07 1.18 -18.26
C GLU A 97 -0.47 1.32 -16.84
N MET A 98 0.24 0.80 -15.85
CA MET A 98 -0.05 1.04 -14.42
C MET A 98 -0.03 2.54 -14.09
N ARG A 99 1.01 3.27 -14.51
CA ARG A 99 1.11 4.72 -14.26
C ARG A 99 -0.01 5.50 -14.93
N LYS A 100 -0.40 5.11 -16.16
CA LYS A 100 -1.56 5.70 -16.86
C LYS A 100 -2.85 5.44 -16.10
N ALA A 101 -3.09 4.20 -15.66
CA ALA A 101 -4.28 3.82 -14.90
C ALA A 101 -4.40 4.60 -13.58
N VAL A 102 -3.32 4.71 -12.80
CA VAL A 102 -3.31 5.48 -11.55
C VAL A 102 -3.52 6.98 -11.79
N SER A 103 -2.86 7.55 -12.81
CA SER A 103 -3.06 8.97 -13.16
C SER A 103 -4.50 9.25 -13.59
N HIS A 104 -5.11 8.33 -14.35
CA HIS A 104 -6.51 8.43 -14.74
C HIS A 104 -7.44 8.33 -13.53
N PHE A 105 -7.20 7.39 -12.60
CA PHE A 105 -7.91 7.32 -11.33
C PHE A 105 -7.84 8.64 -10.55
N CYS A 106 -6.67 9.28 -10.46
CA CYS A 106 -6.53 10.59 -9.81
C CYS A 106 -7.36 11.68 -10.50
N ALA A 107 -7.38 11.73 -11.83
CA ALA A 107 -8.23 12.66 -12.58
C ALA A 107 -9.73 12.38 -12.35
N ARG A 108 -10.14 11.11 -12.20
CA ARG A 108 -11.52 10.76 -11.81
C ARG A 108 -11.87 11.27 -10.42
N LEU A 109 -10.94 11.18 -9.47
CA LEU A 109 -11.11 11.72 -8.12
C LEU A 109 -11.30 13.25 -8.17
N GLU A 110 -10.42 13.99 -8.83
CA GLU A 110 -10.56 15.44 -8.98
C GLU A 110 -11.89 15.85 -9.64
N ALA A 111 -12.39 15.06 -10.58
CA ALA A 111 -13.70 15.30 -11.20
C ALA A 111 -14.86 15.16 -10.21
N LEU A 112 -14.76 14.29 -9.20
CA LEU A 112 -15.74 14.20 -8.10
C LEU A 112 -15.68 15.46 -7.23
N GLU A 113 -14.48 15.84 -6.81
CA GLU A 113 -14.26 17.03 -5.97
C GLU A 113 -14.79 18.30 -6.64
N LEU A 114 -14.50 18.50 -7.93
CA LEU A 114 -15.01 19.63 -8.69
C LEU A 114 -16.53 19.63 -8.87
N ARG A 115 -17.15 18.45 -8.86
CA ARG A 115 -18.59 18.31 -9.09
C ARG A 115 -19.41 18.66 -7.86
N ASP A 116 -18.96 18.23 -6.67
CA ASP A 116 -19.61 18.47 -5.38
C ASP A 116 -18.57 18.41 -4.23
N PRO A 117 -17.91 19.54 -3.88
CA PRO A 117 -16.92 19.59 -2.80
C PRO A 117 -17.45 19.26 -1.40
N ALA A 118 -18.78 19.17 -1.23
CA ALA A 118 -19.39 18.77 0.03
C ALA A 118 -19.56 17.24 0.14
N ASP A 119 -19.40 16.50 -0.97
CA ASP A 119 -19.46 15.04 -0.99
C ASP A 119 -18.11 14.43 -0.63
N SER A 120 -18.10 13.49 0.32
CA SER A 120 -16.86 12.85 0.81
C SER A 120 -16.34 11.72 -0.10
N GLY A 121 -16.91 11.52 -1.29
CA GLY A 121 -16.54 10.44 -2.21
C GLY A 121 -15.08 10.51 -2.67
N TYR A 122 -14.60 11.72 -2.98
CA TYR A 122 -13.20 12.00 -3.29
C TYR A 122 -12.26 11.54 -2.16
N GLU A 123 -12.54 12.03 -0.95
CA GLU A 123 -11.71 11.85 0.24
C GLU A 123 -11.67 10.37 0.65
N ARG A 124 -12.82 9.68 0.57
CA ARG A 124 -12.94 8.29 1.00
C ARG A 124 -12.31 7.31 0.01
N LEU A 125 -12.42 7.55 -1.29
CA LEU A 125 -11.70 6.75 -2.29
C LEU A 125 -10.19 7.00 -2.23
N SER A 126 -9.77 8.26 -2.02
CA SER A 126 -8.36 8.62 -1.80
C SER A 126 -7.79 7.88 -0.58
N ALA A 127 -8.45 7.99 0.58
CA ALA A 127 -8.04 7.31 1.80
C ALA A 127 -8.00 5.79 1.64
N LEU A 128 -8.90 5.20 0.83
CA LEU A 128 -8.89 3.78 0.54
C LEU A 128 -7.67 3.38 -0.31
N PHE A 129 -7.33 4.18 -1.33
CA PHE A 129 -6.16 3.94 -2.18
C PHE A 129 -4.85 4.04 -1.37
N GLU A 130 -4.71 5.08 -0.55
CA GLU A 130 -3.57 5.25 0.37
C GLU A 130 -3.45 4.09 1.36
N ARG A 131 -4.56 3.69 1.99
CA ARG A 131 -4.57 2.56 2.94
C ARG A 131 -4.15 1.24 2.31
N TYR A 132 -4.49 1.02 1.04
CA TYR A 132 -4.15 -0.23 0.36
C TYR A 132 -2.72 -0.24 -0.15
N LEU A 133 -2.23 0.86 -0.71
CA LEU A 133 -0.95 0.86 -1.43
C LEU A 133 0.22 1.45 -0.62
N TYR A 134 -0.06 2.29 0.37
CA TYR A 134 0.96 2.99 1.14
C TYR A 134 1.00 2.61 2.63
N ASP A 135 -0.11 2.25 3.28
CA ASP A 135 -0.05 1.85 4.70
C ASP A 135 0.92 0.66 4.90
N PRO A 136 1.91 0.77 5.82
CA PRO A 136 2.88 -0.31 6.05
C PRO A 136 2.23 -1.62 6.52
N ASN A 137 1.04 -1.57 7.13
CA ASN A 137 0.30 -2.76 7.56
C ASN A 137 -0.52 -3.39 6.44
N SER A 138 -0.57 -2.78 5.25
CA SER A 138 -1.30 -3.36 4.13
C SER A 138 -0.57 -4.59 3.57
N PRO A 139 -1.27 -5.73 3.39
CA PRO A 139 -0.69 -6.92 2.75
C PRO A 139 -0.52 -6.76 1.23
N VAL A 140 -1.05 -5.68 0.67
CA VAL A 140 -0.97 -5.35 -0.77
C VAL A 140 -0.27 -4.02 -1.02
N ARG A 141 0.45 -3.48 -0.04
CA ARG A 141 1.28 -2.27 -0.21
C ARG A 141 2.21 -2.42 -1.41
N ASN A 142 2.31 -1.36 -2.20
CA ASN A 142 3.10 -1.32 -3.43
C ASN A 142 3.42 0.13 -3.78
N GLU A 143 4.62 0.56 -3.42
CA GLU A 143 5.07 1.93 -3.64
C GLU A 143 5.25 2.29 -5.13
N GLU A 144 5.49 1.31 -6.01
CA GLU A 144 5.54 1.60 -7.45
C GLU A 144 4.16 1.99 -7.99
N CYS A 145 3.08 1.43 -7.41
CA CYS A 145 1.70 1.83 -7.73
C CYS A 145 1.29 3.14 -7.03
N TYR A 146 1.85 3.41 -5.85
CA TYR A 146 1.53 4.62 -5.08
C TYR A 146 2.28 5.87 -5.58
N LEU A 147 3.52 5.72 -6.07
CA LEU A 147 4.33 6.82 -6.58
C LEU A 147 3.61 7.71 -7.62
N PRO A 148 2.97 7.19 -8.69
CA PRO A 148 2.25 8.03 -9.65
C PRO A 148 1.06 8.78 -9.03
N TYR A 149 0.45 8.26 -7.96
CA TYR A 149 -0.60 8.96 -7.22
C TYR A 149 -0.03 10.19 -6.49
N CYS A 150 1.09 10.02 -5.77
CA CYS A 150 1.77 11.13 -5.11
C CYS A 150 2.28 12.18 -6.12
N GLU A 151 2.88 11.74 -7.22
CA GLU A 151 3.37 12.65 -8.27
C GLU A 151 2.22 13.48 -8.84
N TYR A 152 1.06 12.86 -9.11
CA TYR A 152 -0.13 13.57 -9.59
C TYR A 152 -0.57 14.64 -8.59
N PHE A 153 -0.83 14.25 -7.34
CA PHE A 153 -1.39 15.17 -6.35
C PHE A 153 -0.41 16.22 -5.85
N SER A 154 0.90 15.97 -5.90
CA SER A 154 1.93 17.00 -5.64
C SER A 154 1.85 18.19 -6.61
N ALA A 155 1.30 17.97 -7.81
CA ALA A 155 1.12 18.98 -8.85
C ALA A 155 -0.34 19.46 -9.00
N SER A 156 -1.28 18.93 -8.19
CA SER A 156 -2.72 19.23 -8.31
C SER A 156 -3.03 20.69 -7.95
N ALA A 157 -3.71 21.40 -8.85
CA ALA A 157 -4.19 22.75 -8.57
C ALA A 157 -5.39 22.79 -7.60
N LEU A 158 -6.02 21.65 -7.31
CA LEU A 158 -7.15 21.56 -6.38
C LEU A 158 -6.70 21.44 -4.92
N LEU A 159 -5.44 21.07 -4.69
CA LEU A 159 -4.89 20.91 -3.35
C LEU A 159 -4.18 22.18 -2.88
N ASP A 160 -4.33 22.47 -1.59
CA ASP A 160 -3.53 23.49 -0.93
C ASP A 160 -2.04 23.12 -0.91
N GLU A 161 -1.19 24.10 -0.62
CA GLU A 161 0.26 23.92 -0.58
C GLU A 161 0.69 22.86 0.43
N ALA A 162 0.07 22.80 1.61
CA ALA A 162 0.42 21.83 2.64
C ALA A 162 0.16 20.39 2.19
N LYS A 163 -0.97 20.10 1.54
CA LYS A 163 -1.28 18.78 0.98
C LYS A 163 -0.34 18.43 -0.18
N ARG A 164 -0.03 19.39 -1.04
CA ARG A 164 0.94 19.18 -2.13
C ARG A 164 2.33 18.83 -1.61
N ASP A 165 2.78 19.51 -0.56
CA ASP A 165 4.07 19.23 0.09
C ASP A 165 4.11 17.84 0.71
N ILE A 166 3.01 17.38 1.32
CA ILE A 166 2.89 16.01 1.83
C ILE A 166 3.08 14.99 0.69
N TYR A 167 2.36 15.15 -0.42
CA TYR A 167 2.49 14.24 -1.57
C TYR A 167 3.86 14.35 -2.25
N ALA A 168 4.45 15.53 -2.33
CA ALA A 168 5.79 15.72 -2.85
C ALA A 168 6.84 14.98 -1.99
N HIS A 169 6.71 15.07 -0.66
CA HIS A 169 7.56 14.35 0.27
C HIS A 169 7.38 12.83 0.12
N GLN A 170 6.14 12.34 0.07
CA GLN A 170 5.87 10.91 -0.13
C GLN A 170 6.40 10.41 -1.48
N ALA A 171 6.26 11.18 -2.56
CA ALA A 171 6.85 10.85 -3.86
C ALA A 171 8.38 10.74 -3.78
N ALA A 172 9.04 11.64 -3.04
CA ALA A 172 10.48 11.57 -2.80
C ALA A 172 10.87 10.31 -2.03
N MET A 173 10.12 9.94 -1.00
CA MET A 173 10.36 8.72 -0.22
C MET A 173 10.14 7.44 -1.05
N CYS A 174 9.05 7.38 -1.82
CA CYS A 174 8.80 6.29 -2.77
C CYS A 174 9.89 6.18 -3.84
N SER A 175 10.56 7.29 -4.17
CA SER A 175 11.64 7.32 -5.15
C SER A 175 12.99 6.80 -4.63
N LEU A 176 13.15 6.59 -3.32
CA LEU A 176 14.33 5.94 -2.76
C LEU A 176 14.34 4.45 -3.11
N ASN A 177 15.51 3.89 -3.46
CA ASN A 177 15.69 2.43 -3.63
C ASN A 177 14.62 1.77 -4.53
N ARG A 178 14.27 2.39 -5.66
CA ARG A 178 13.24 1.88 -6.57
C ARG A 178 13.61 0.54 -7.19
N LEU A 179 12.60 -0.21 -7.61
CA LEU A 179 12.80 -1.50 -8.28
C LEU A 179 13.73 -1.35 -9.50
N GLY A 180 14.67 -2.29 -9.65
CA GLY A 180 15.66 -2.32 -10.72
C GLY A 180 16.84 -1.35 -10.56
N THR A 181 16.79 -0.42 -9.60
CA THR A 181 17.86 0.53 -9.31
C THR A 181 18.79 0.01 -8.21
N PRO A 182 20.09 0.36 -8.19
CA PRO A 182 20.96 0.05 -7.07
C PRO A 182 20.44 0.65 -5.76
N ALA A 183 20.37 -0.15 -4.71
CA ALA A 183 20.04 0.32 -3.37
C ALA A 183 21.15 1.25 -2.84
N ALA A 184 20.77 2.25 -2.04
CA ALA A 184 21.69 3.15 -1.37
C ALA A 184 22.68 2.34 -0.51
N ASP A 185 23.98 2.58 -0.69
CA ASP A 185 24.97 1.97 0.19
C ASP A 185 24.95 2.66 1.56
N PHE A 186 25.24 1.90 2.60
CA PHE A 186 25.42 2.41 3.95
C PHE A 186 26.43 1.56 4.70
N SER A 187 27.08 2.18 5.68
CA SER A 187 27.98 1.46 6.59
C SER A 187 27.22 0.99 7.83
N PHE A 188 27.56 -0.19 8.33
CA PHE A 188 27.00 -0.74 9.56
C PHE A 188 28.09 -1.39 10.41
N CYS A 189 27.83 -1.56 11.69
CA CYS A 189 28.74 -2.20 12.64
C CYS A 189 28.15 -3.50 13.18
N ASP A 190 28.97 -4.53 13.35
CA ASP A 190 28.57 -5.74 14.09
C ASP A 190 28.69 -5.55 15.61
N ARG A 191 28.29 -6.57 16.39
CA ARG A 191 28.40 -6.56 17.87
C ARG A 191 29.83 -6.40 18.41
N ARG A 192 30.85 -6.54 17.56
CA ARG A 192 32.27 -6.37 17.91
C ARG A 192 32.81 -5.01 17.47
N GLY A 193 31.96 -4.15 16.90
CA GLY A 193 32.34 -2.85 16.35
C GLY A 193 33.09 -2.93 15.02
N ARG A 194 33.09 -4.09 14.34
CA ARG A 194 33.68 -4.20 13.00
C ARG A 194 32.72 -3.55 12.00
N SER A 195 33.26 -2.67 11.16
CA SER A 195 32.50 -1.94 10.15
C SER A 195 32.46 -2.71 8.82
N TYR A 196 31.30 -2.66 8.18
CA TYR A 196 30.98 -3.26 6.89
C TYR A 196 30.15 -2.26 6.08
N SER A 197 29.96 -2.51 4.78
CA SER A 197 28.94 -1.81 3.98
C SER A 197 28.05 -2.80 3.23
N LEU A 198 26.82 -2.38 2.90
CA LEU A 198 25.88 -3.19 2.12
C LEU A 198 26.51 -3.64 0.79
N HIS A 199 27.14 -2.75 0.05
CA HIS A 199 27.79 -3.05 -1.24
C HIS A 199 29.04 -3.93 -1.09
N GLY A 200 29.62 -3.97 0.12
CA GLY A 200 30.71 -4.88 0.48
C GLY A 200 30.29 -6.36 0.53
N ILE A 201 29.01 -6.65 0.78
CA ILE A 201 28.50 -8.01 0.90
C ILE A 201 28.47 -8.70 -0.47
N LYS A 202 29.19 -9.82 -0.59
CA LYS A 202 29.24 -10.64 -1.80
C LYS A 202 28.27 -11.82 -1.67
N ALA A 203 27.19 -11.78 -2.44
CA ALA A 203 26.23 -12.85 -2.60
C ALA A 203 25.40 -12.64 -3.88
N ASP A 204 24.85 -13.72 -4.44
CA ASP A 204 23.97 -13.66 -5.63
C ASP A 204 22.65 -12.93 -5.34
N CYS A 205 22.21 -13.01 -4.09
CA CYS A 205 21.02 -12.35 -3.56
C CYS A 205 21.30 -11.84 -2.15
N THR A 206 20.74 -10.69 -1.77
CA THR A 206 20.82 -10.16 -0.41
C THR A 206 19.42 -9.82 0.11
N LEU A 207 19.00 -10.48 1.19
CA LEU A 207 17.86 -10.05 2.00
C LEU A 207 18.35 -8.98 2.96
N LEU A 208 17.91 -7.73 2.77
CA LEU A 208 18.09 -6.65 3.74
C LEU A 208 16.83 -6.58 4.61
N PHE A 209 17.03 -6.74 5.91
CA PHE A 209 15.98 -6.87 6.91
C PHE A 209 16.21 -5.82 8.01
N PHE A 210 15.36 -4.81 8.03
CA PHE A 210 15.32 -3.86 9.14
C PHE A 210 14.47 -4.44 10.27
N SER A 211 15.08 -4.65 11.44
CA SER A 211 14.45 -5.31 12.58
C SER A 211 14.72 -4.59 13.89
N ASN A 212 13.82 -4.81 14.86
CA ASN A 212 13.97 -4.32 16.23
C ASN A 212 13.98 -5.48 17.24
N PRO A 213 14.79 -5.37 18.30
CA PRO A 213 14.77 -6.34 19.39
C PRO A 213 13.38 -6.39 20.04
N GLY A 214 12.92 -7.60 20.38
CA GLY A 214 11.61 -7.82 21.01
C GLY A 214 10.39 -7.67 20.10
N CYS A 215 10.57 -7.36 18.81
CA CYS A 215 9.44 -7.31 17.86
C CYS A 215 8.97 -8.73 17.48
N ASN A 216 7.70 -9.04 17.75
CA ASN A 216 7.10 -10.35 17.45
C ASN A 216 7.11 -10.65 15.94
N ALA A 217 6.72 -9.69 15.10
CA ALA A 217 6.75 -9.87 13.64
C ALA A 217 8.17 -10.10 13.11
N CYS A 218 9.18 -9.43 13.69
CA CYS A 218 10.59 -9.70 13.36
C CYS A 218 10.99 -11.13 13.76
N LYS A 219 10.59 -11.57 14.96
CA LYS A 219 10.85 -12.93 15.44
C LYS A 219 10.22 -13.99 14.54
N ASP A 220 8.99 -13.78 14.08
CA ASP A 220 8.29 -14.71 13.19
C ASP A 220 9.02 -14.85 11.85
N ILE A 221 9.53 -13.75 11.28
CA ILE A 221 10.38 -13.79 10.07
C ILE A 221 11.67 -14.57 10.34
N ILE A 222 12.32 -14.33 11.47
CA ILE A 222 13.57 -15.02 11.84
C ILE A 222 13.35 -16.53 11.95
N ASP A 223 12.30 -16.96 12.64
CA ASP A 223 12.01 -18.37 12.81
C ASP A 223 11.62 -19.04 11.49
N ARG A 224 10.81 -18.39 10.64
CA ARG A 224 10.49 -18.89 9.29
C ARG A 224 11.71 -19.02 8.40
N LEU A 225 12.66 -18.08 8.46
CA LEU A 225 13.91 -18.18 7.71
C LEU A 225 14.78 -19.33 8.22
N LYS A 226 14.88 -19.53 9.54
CA LYS A 226 15.64 -20.63 10.14
C LYS A 226 15.08 -22.01 9.78
N GLU A 227 13.76 -22.12 9.69
CA GLU A 227 13.08 -23.36 9.32
C GLU A 227 13.06 -23.62 7.81
N MET A 228 13.46 -22.63 6.99
CA MET A 228 13.42 -22.71 5.54
C MET A 228 14.46 -23.73 5.02
N PRO A 229 14.03 -24.79 4.30
CA PRO A 229 14.95 -25.80 3.78
C PRO A 229 16.00 -25.19 2.84
N GLY A 230 17.27 -25.54 3.06
CA GLY A 230 18.38 -25.11 2.20
C GLY A 230 18.91 -23.69 2.46
N ILE A 231 18.35 -22.95 3.44
CA ILE A 231 18.78 -21.59 3.78
C ILE A 231 20.27 -21.52 4.17
N ASP A 232 20.72 -22.41 5.05
CA ASP A 232 22.10 -22.41 5.55
C ASP A 232 23.11 -22.77 4.45
N ALA A 233 22.76 -23.73 3.59
CA ALA A 233 23.55 -24.08 2.42
C ALA A 233 23.70 -22.88 1.49
N ALA A 234 22.59 -22.20 1.16
CA ALA A 234 22.59 -21.02 0.31
C ALA A 234 23.41 -19.87 0.88
N ILE A 235 23.38 -19.68 2.20
CA ILE A 235 24.22 -18.69 2.88
C ILE A 235 25.70 -19.06 2.77
N SER A 236 26.05 -20.32 3.07
CA SER A 236 27.43 -20.80 3.02
C SER A 236 28.04 -20.79 1.61
N GLU A 237 27.22 -20.99 0.58
CA GLU A 237 27.60 -21.02 -0.83
C GLU A 237 27.61 -19.62 -1.47
N GLY A 238 27.18 -18.59 -0.74
CA GLY A 238 27.08 -17.22 -1.26
C GLY A 238 25.90 -16.97 -2.20
N ARG A 239 24.95 -17.90 -2.31
CA ARG A 239 23.71 -17.70 -3.09
C ARG A 239 22.74 -16.74 -2.40
N LEU A 240 22.80 -16.63 -1.08
CA LEU A 240 22.01 -15.69 -0.29
C LEU A 240 22.89 -15.07 0.81
N ALA A 241 22.76 -13.77 1.03
CA ALA A 241 23.15 -13.13 2.29
C ALA A 241 21.90 -12.63 3.01
N VAL A 242 21.81 -12.88 4.31
CA VAL A 242 20.83 -12.22 5.17
C VAL A 242 21.54 -11.12 5.95
N LEU A 243 21.12 -9.88 5.72
CA LEU A 243 21.61 -8.68 6.37
C LEU A 243 20.50 -8.12 7.27
N ASN A 244 20.63 -8.36 8.57
CA ASN A 244 19.74 -7.83 9.59
C ASN A 244 20.34 -6.55 10.18
N ILE A 245 19.62 -5.43 10.07
CA ILE A 245 20.07 -4.10 10.50
C ILE A 245 19.12 -3.51 11.53
N TYR A 246 19.68 -3.13 12.66
CA TYR A 246 19.03 -2.30 13.67
C TYR A 246 19.32 -0.81 13.41
N ILE A 247 18.28 0.02 13.44
CA ILE A 247 18.35 1.43 13.03
C ILE A 247 17.86 2.42 14.10
N ASP A 248 17.71 1.96 15.34
CA ASP A 248 17.30 2.80 16.47
C ASP A 248 18.42 2.90 17.53
N GLU A 249 18.18 3.63 18.63
CA GLU A 249 19.25 4.10 19.54
C GLU A 249 19.64 3.11 20.66
N ASP A 250 18.78 2.15 21.00
CA ASP A 250 18.95 1.25 22.15
C ASP A 250 19.87 0.06 21.81
N LEU A 251 21.16 0.36 21.68
CA LEU A 251 22.19 -0.65 21.40
C LEU A 251 22.29 -1.71 22.51
N ALA A 252 21.96 -1.37 23.76
CA ALA A 252 21.97 -2.33 24.86
C ALA A 252 20.89 -3.40 24.64
N ALA A 253 19.65 -3.00 24.33
CA ALA A 253 18.58 -3.93 24.00
C ALA A 253 18.92 -4.79 22.77
N TRP A 254 19.54 -4.20 21.74
CA TRP A 254 19.97 -4.95 20.57
C TRP A 254 21.03 -6.01 20.91
N LEU A 255 22.05 -5.64 21.71
CA LEU A 255 23.10 -6.56 22.16
C LEU A 255 22.54 -7.71 23.01
N GLU A 256 21.56 -7.44 23.89
CA GLU A 256 20.88 -8.46 24.68
C GLU A 256 20.07 -9.43 23.81
N TYR A 257 19.50 -8.95 22.70
CA TYR A 257 18.70 -9.76 21.78
C TYR A 257 19.52 -10.59 20.78
N MET A 258 20.84 -10.36 20.70
CA MET A 258 21.74 -11.08 19.79
C MET A 258 21.59 -12.61 19.75
N PRO A 259 21.34 -13.34 20.86
CA PRO A 259 21.18 -14.79 20.84
C PRO A 259 19.98 -15.29 20.00
N ILE A 260 19.03 -14.42 19.65
CA ILE A 260 17.89 -14.76 18.80
C ILE A 260 18.28 -14.77 17.31
N TYR A 261 19.26 -13.95 16.92
CA TYR A 261 19.70 -13.85 15.54
C TYR A 261 20.67 -14.98 15.16
N PRO A 262 20.51 -15.63 14.00
CA PRO A 262 21.47 -16.62 13.51
C PRO A 262 22.88 -16.05 13.31
N GLU A 263 23.91 -16.78 13.75
CA GLU A 263 25.31 -16.33 13.69
C GLU A 263 25.88 -16.27 12.26
N ASN A 264 25.29 -17.01 11.33
CA ASN A 264 25.67 -17.01 9.91
C ASN A 264 25.08 -15.84 9.12
N TRP A 265 24.29 -14.96 9.76
CA TRP A 265 23.79 -13.73 9.16
C TRP A 265 24.74 -12.56 9.42
N TYR A 266 24.65 -11.53 8.58
CA TYR A 266 25.20 -10.23 8.89
C TYR A 266 24.23 -9.51 9.83
N ASN A 267 24.48 -9.59 11.14
CA ASN A 267 23.72 -8.84 12.14
C ASN A 267 24.49 -7.57 12.51
N GLY A 268 23.91 -6.42 12.21
CA GLY A 268 24.52 -5.13 12.47
C GLY A 268 23.55 -4.06 12.93
N TYR A 269 24.13 -2.93 13.32
CA TYR A 269 23.41 -1.70 13.64
C TYR A 269 24.00 -0.53 12.85
N ASP A 270 23.20 0.50 12.62
CA ASP A 270 23.64 1.78 12.08
C ASP A 270 24.23 2.65 13.20
N PRO A 271 25.57 2.81 13.29
CA PRO A 271 26.19 3.53 14.40
C PRO A 271 25.93 5.03 14.39
N ASN A 272 25.56 5.60 13.24
CA ASN A 272 25.38 7.05 13.05
C ASN A 272 23.93 7.41 12.74
N LEU A 273 23.03 6.43 12.68
CA LEU A 273 21.60 6.59 12.34
C LEU A 273 21.36 7.25 10.97
N VAL A 274 22.35 7.19 10.07
CA VAL A 274 22.33 7.82 8.74
C VAL A 274 21.23 7.25 7.85
N ILE A 275 20.83 5.99 8.06
CA ILE A 275 19.74 5.37 7.31
C ILE A 275 18.45 6.18 7.47
N ARG A 276 18.16 6.64 8.70
CA ARG A 276 17.01 7.51 9.00
C ARG A 276 17.32 8.99 8.78
N SER A 277 18.45 9.50 9.28
CA SER A 277 18.74 10.94 9.27
C SER A 277 18.98 11.49 7.86
N ASP A 278 19.59 10.70 6.99
CA ASP A 278 19.94 11.11 5.63
C ASP A 278 18.92 10.58 4.60
N HIS A 279 17.82 9.98 5.08
CA HIS A 279 16.77 9.38 4.26
C HIS A 279 17.32 8.41 3.20
N LEU A 280 18.27 7.54 3.58
CA LEU A 280 18.80 6.52 2.67
C LEU A 280 17.75 5.46 2.36
N TYR A 281 16.89 5.16 3.34
CA TYR A 281 15.76 4.24 3.21
C TYR A 281 14.53 4.82 3.91
N ASP A 282 13.35 4.63 3.30
CA ASP A 282 12.09 4.96 3.94
C ASP A 282 11.57 3.77 4.77
N VAL A 283 12.07 3.65 6.00
CA VAL A 283 11.66 2.59 6.94
C VAL A 283 10.52 3.09 7.83
N ARG A 284 9.30 3.00 7.29
CA ARG A 284 8.05 3.49 7.90
C ARG A 284 7.57 2.61 9.05
N ALA A 285 7.83 1.30 8.96
CA ALA A 285 7.51 0.33 9.99
C ALA A 285 8.61 -0.74 10.08
N ILE A 286 8.63 -1.43 11.22
CA ILE A 286 9.52 -2.56 11.48
C ILE A 286 8.63 -3.80 11.73
N PRO A 287 8.87 -4.93 11.04
CA PRO A 287 9.93 -5.19 10.07
C PRO A 287 9.75 -4.45 8.74
N SER A 288 10.86 -4.18 8.04
CA SER A 288 10.86 -3.77 6.62
C SER A 288 11.89 -4.59 5.86
N LEU A 289 11.47 -5.13 4.70
CA LEU A 289 12.24 -6.11 3.93
C LEU A 289 12.52 -5.64 2.52
N TYR A 290 13.77 -5.82 2.10
CA TYR A 290 14.25 -5.59 0.75
C TYR A 290 14.94 -6.85 0.23
N LEU A 291 14.67 -7.20 -1.02
CA LEU A 291 15.40 -8.25 -1.72
C LEU A 291 16.26 -7.61 -2.81
N LEU A 292 17.55 -7.90 -2.82
CA LEU A 292 18.52 -7.29 -3.72
C LEU A 292 19.23 -8.36 -4.55
N ASP A 293 19.57 -8.03 -5.80
CA ASP A 293 20.40 -8.90 -6.64
C ASP A 293 21.90 -8.81 -6.31
N SER A 294 22.71 -9.53 -7.09
CA SER A 294 24.16 -9.58 -6.93
C SER A 294 24.86 -8.23 -7.13
N GLN A 295 24.22 -7.29 -7.84
CA GLN A 295 24.67 -5.90 -8.05
C GLN A 295 23.98 -4.93 -7.08
N LYS A 296 23.29 -5.45 -6.05
CA LYS A 296 22.50 -4.68 -5.08
C LYS A 296 21.36 -3.88 -5.69
N ARG A 297 20.88 -4.25 -6.88
CA ARG A 297 19.66 -3.68 -7.44
C ARG A 297 18.45 -4.23 -6.70
N VAL A 298 17.47 -3.37 -6.47
CA VAL A 298 16.27 -3.72 -5.70
C VAL A 298 15.35 -4.58 -6.54
N LEU A 299 15.08 -5.79 -6.07
CA LEU A 299 14.13 -6.73 -6.65
C LEU A 299 12.76 -6.63 -5.96
N MET A 300 12.77 -6.35 -4.65
CA MET A 300 11.59 -6.10 -3.83
C MET A 300 11.91 -4.96 -2.88
N LYS A 301 11.02 -3.97 -2.79
CA LYS A 301 11.12 -2.80 -1.91
C LYS A 301 9.99 -2.85 -0.90
N ASP A 302 10.34 -2.79 0.39
CA ASP A 302 9.41 -2.77 1.52
C ASP A 302 8.21 -3.72 1.32
N ALA A 303 8.48 -4.91 0.79
CA ALA A 303 7.44 -5.80 0.31
C ALA A 303 6.85 -6.61 1.48
N PRO A 304 5.57 -7.02 1.39
CA PRO A 304 4.94 -7.90 2.38
C PRO A 304 5.80 -9.13 2.67
N GLU A 305 5.85 -9.50 3.94
CA GLU A 305 6.80 -10.47 4.49
C GLU A 305 6.63 -11.83 3.81
N ASP A 306 5.37 -12.24 3.62
CA ASP A 306 5.03 -13.49 2.94
C ASP A 306 5.52 -13.52 1.49
N LYS A 307 5.43 -12.41 0.76
CA LYS A 307 5.90 -12.34 -0.63
C LYS A 307 7.42 -12.46 -0.70
N VAL A 308 8.14 -11.81 0.22
CA VAL A 308 9.61 -11.89 0.27
C VAL A 308 10.06 -13.30 0.62
N LEU A 309 9.46 -13.92 1.65
CA LEU A 309 9.81 -15.27 2.08
C LEU A 309 9.48 -16.33 1.02
N GLU A 310 8.34 -16.19 0.34
CA GLU A 310 7.99 -17.02 -0.81
C GLU A 310 9.04 -16.88 -1.93
N GLN A 311 9.46 -15.66 -2.24
CA GLN A 311 10.45 -15.42 -3.29
C GLN A 311 11.82 -16.00 -2.95
N ILE A 312 12.23 -15.95 -1.67
CA ILE A 312 13.46 -16.63 -1.22
C ILE A 312 13.29 -18.14 -1.38
N TYR A 313 12.20 -18.73 -0.86
CA TYR A 313 11.96 -20.17 -0.94
C TYR A 313 12.02 -20.71 -2.38
N ARG A 314 11.40 -20.00 -3.33
CA ARG A 314 11.42 -20.36 -4.76
C ARG A 314 12.84 -20.33 -5.33
N ARG A 315 13.61 -19.27 -5.06
CA ARG A 315 15.02 -19.16 -5.46
C ARG A 315 15.88 -20.29 -4.88
N LEU A 316 15.63 -20.69 -3.65
CA LEU A 316 16.34 -21.80 -3.01
C LEU A 316 15.97 -23.16 -3.63
N SER A 317 14.72 -23.30 -4.09
CA SER A 317 14.21 -24.54 -4.70
C SER A 317 14.57 -24.71 -6.18
N GLY A 318 15.23 -23.71 -6.79
CA GLY A 318 15.58 -23.74 -8.21
C GLY A 318 14.41 -23.49 -9.16
N GLU A 319 13.29 -22.95 -8.65
CA GLU A 319 12.17 -22.49 -9.46
C GLU A 319 12.54 -21.13 -10.06
N ASP A 320 12.84 -21.10 -11.36
CA ASP A 320 13.22 -19.88 -12.08
C ASP A 320 11.97 -19.04 -12.41
N PHE A 321 11.96 -17.78 -11.96
CA PHE A 321 11.00 -16.79 -12.43
C PHE A 321 11.75 -15.49 -12.70
N SER A 322 11.74 -15.07 -13.96
CA SER A 322 12.05 -13.69 -14.33
C SER A 322 11.05 -12.77 -13.64
N LEU A 323 11.55 -11.83 -12.82
CA LEU A 323 10.75 -10.75 -12.23
C LEU A 323 10.14 -9.85 -13.31
#